data_AF-A0AAV6VGH1-F1
#
_entry.id   AF-A0AAV6VGH1-F1
#
_cell.length_a   1.000
_cell.length_b   1.000
_cell.length_c   1.000
_cell.angle_alpha   90.00
_cell.angle_beta   90.00
_cell.angle_gamma   90.00
#
_symmetry.space_group_name_H-M   'P 1'
#
loop_
_entity.id
_entity.type
_entity.pdbx_description
1 polymer ?
#
loop_
_entity_poly.entity_id
_entity_poly.type
_entity_poly.pdbx_seq_one_letter_code
_entity_poly.pdbx_strand_id
1 'polypeptide(L)'
;MLFEWIQKCEVKKFVDAFEWIQKCEVKENEESKCLLLWDKVLELCVTLAFQDNLQVVKRALTVFCQVISICGEDKSSDGFLGAVGFGRASNLSVNFRFLCRSMVAFILAQIPSNASLRLEAMAAGYIPTIDFKKPATETTEPSPSILALKAVENLRALLRNKPYAALRDLVNRAIEFVVDPKHSLVESRQFLQEFALLVFPKHSYLYAIAN
;
A
#
# COMPACT_ATOMS: atom_id res chain seq x y z
N MET A 1 -21.47 -14.76 22.20
CA MET A 1 -20.63 -15.97 22.32
C MET A 1 -20.00 -16.42 21.00
N LEU A 2 -20.72 -17.00 20.02
CA LEU A 2 -20.09 -17.47 18.76
C LEU A 2 -19.53 -16.32 17.92
N PHE A 3 -20.29 -15.24 17.74
CA PHE A 3 -19.86 -14.05 16.99
C PHE A 3 -18.62 -13.38 17.62
N GLU A 4 -18.63 -13.17 18.93
CA GLU A 4 -17.47 -12.62 19.66
C GLU A 4 -16.25 -13.55 19.60
N TRP A 5 -16.45 -14.86 19.54
CA TRP A 5 -15.35 -15.82 19.37
C TRP A 5 -14.76 -15.74 17.96
N ILE A 6 -15.60 -15.67 16.92
CA ILE A 6 -15.16 -15.48 15.53
C ILE A 6 -14.35 -14.18 15.40
N GLN A 7 -14.87 -13.08 15.93
CA GLN A 7 -14.19 -11.77 15.91
C GLN A 7 -12.83 -11.83 16.63
N LYS A 8 -12.75 -12.48 17.80
CA LYS A 8 -11.47 -12.68 18.50
C LYS A 8 -10.47 -13.50 17.69
N CYS A 9 -10.93 -14.54 17.00
CA CYS A 9 -10.08 -15.35 16.14
C CYS A 9 -9.56 -14.56 14.92
N GLU A 10 -10.38 -13.70 14.32
CA GLU A 10 -9.98 -12.85 13.19
C GLU A 10 -8.95 -11.79 13.61
N VAL A 11 -9.18 -11.11 14.73
CA VAL A 11 -8.22 -10.15 15.29
C VAL A 11 -6.88 -10.83 15.63
N LYS A 12 -6.91 -12.06 16.18
CA LYS A 12 -5.68 -12.80 16.45
C LYS A 12 -4.91 -13.12 15.16
N LYS A 13 -5.58 -13.70 14.16
CA LYS A 13 -4.97 -14.01 12.85
C LYS A 13 -4.35 -12.77 12.21
N PHE A 14 -5.04 -11.64 12.34
CA PHE A 14 -4.57 -10.35 11.86
C PHE A 14 -3.28 -9.91 12.54
N VAL A 15 -3.24 -9.93 13.88
CA VAL A 15 -2.03 -9.57 14.65
C VAL A 15 -0.86 -10.49 14.29
N ASP A 16 -1.08 -11.81 14.24
CA ASP A 16 -0.03 -12.79 13.91
C ASP A 16 0.54 -12.54 12.50
N ALA A 17 -0.33 -12.28 11.51
CA ALA A 17 0.10 -11.97 10.14
C ALA A 17 0.89 -10.66 10.06
N PHE A 18 0.46 -9.63 10.80
CA PHE A 18 1.13 -8.34 10.86
C PHE A 18 2.52 -8.43 11.50
N GLU A 19 2.63 -9.16 12.61
CA GLU A 19 3.92 -9.40 13.26
C GLU A 19 4.90 -10.11 12.32
N TRP A 20 4.41 -11.05 11.52
CA TRP A 20 5.24 -11.73 10.54
C TRP A 20 5.75 -10.77 9.47
N ILE A 21 4.89 -9.89 8.93
CA ILE A 21 5.30 -8.88 7.93
C ILE A 21 6.39 -7.96 8.50
N GLN A 22 6.27 -7.53 9.76
CA GLN A 22 7.25 -6.65 10.38
C GLN A 22 8.62 -7.30 10.60
N LYS A 23 8.65 -8.62 10.82
CA LYS A 23 9.87 -9.38 11.15
C LYS A 23 10.50 -10.05 9.92
N CYS A 24 9.76 -10.18 8.82
CA CYS A 24 10.20 -10.90 7.64
C CYS A 24 11.18 -10.07 6.81
N GLU A 25 12.39 -10.60 6.62
CA GLU A 25 13.32 -10.09 5.62
C GLU A 25 12.94 -10.64 4.23
N VAL A 26 12.46 -9.77 3.36
CA VAL A 26 12.12 -10.13 1.97
C VAL A 26 13.39 -10.37 1.17
N LYS A 27 13.47 -11.52 0.51
CA LYS A 27 14.53 -11.88 -0.44
C LYS A 27 14.01 -11.84 -1.86
N GLU A 28 14.88 -11.55 -2.83
CA GLU A 28 14.51 -11.43 -4.25
C GLU A 28 13.76 -12.66 -4.77
N ASN A 29 14.17 -13.87 -4.38
CA ASN A 29 13.52 -15.11 -4.80
C ASN A 29 12.18 -15.43 -4.11
N GLU A 30 11.78 -14.62 -3.12
CA GLU A 30 10.55 -14.79 -2.34
C GLU A 30 9.56 -13.64 -2.52
N GLU A 31 9.90 -12.61 -3.31
CA GLU A 31 9.10 -11.40 -3.55
C GLU A 31 7.64 -11.68 -3.87
N SER A 32 7.39 -12.57 -4.83
CA SER A 32 6.05 -12.93 -5.29
C SER A 32 5.26 -13.70 -4.22
N LYS A 33 5.91 -14.47 -3.34
CA LYS A 33 5.23 -15.17 -2.23
C LYS A 33 4.79 -14.21 -1.14
N CYS A 34 5.55 -13.14 -0.88
CA CYS A 34 5.14 -12.09 0.07
C CYS A 34 3.78 -11.47 -0.30
N LEU A 35 3.46 -11.40 -1.59
CA LEU A 35 2.19 -10.85 -2.08
C LEU A 35 0.97 -11.68 -1.63
N LEU A 36 1.14 -12.99 -1.43
CA LEU A 36 0.07 -13.84 -0.89
C LEU A 36 -0.28 -13.48 0.55
N LEU A 37 0.74 -13.12 1.34
CA LEU A 37 0.51 -12.67 2.70
C LEU A 37 -0.11 -11.26 2.72
N TRP A 38 0.33 -10.38 1.82
CA TRP A 38 -0.26 -9.06 1.68
C TRP A 38 -1.74 -9.15 1.33
N ASP A 39 -2.13 -10.04 0.42
CA ASP A 39 -3.53 -10.30 0.10
C ASP A 39 -4.34 -10.65 1.34
N LYS A 40 -3.85 -11.59 2.16
CA LYS A 40 -4.54 -12.01 3.38
C LYS A 40 -4.64 -10.87 4.41
N VAL A 41 -3.61 -10.05 4.54
CA VAL A 41 -3.63 -8.88 5.41
C VAL A 41 -4.65 -7.85 4.94
N LEU A 42 -4.73 -7.58 3.63
CA LEU A 42 -5.71 -6.64 3.06
C LEU A 42 -7.14 -7.15 3.24
N GLU A 43 -7.38 -8.46 3.03
CA GLU A 43 -8.68 -9.10 3.30
C GLU A 43 -9.11 -8.90 4.76
N LEU A 44 -8.20 -9.16 5.71
CA LEU A 44 -8.48 -8.98 7.13
C LEU A 44 -8.67 -7.50 7.50
N CYS A 45 -7.90 -6.58 6.90
CA CYS A 45 -8.10 -5.13 7.08
C CYS A 45 -9.51 -4.71 6.67
N VAL A 46 -9.97 -5.11 5.47
CA VAL A 46 -11.30 -4.76 4.97
C VAL A 46 -12.39 -5.39 5.84
N THR A 47 -12.25 -6.67 6.19
CA THR A 47 -13.20 -7.38 7.05
C THR A 47 -13.34 -6.70 8.42
N LEU A 48 -12.22 -6.43 9.09
CA LEU A 48 -12.21 -5.78 10.39
C LEU A 48 -12.74 -4.34 10.33
N ALA A 49 -12.52 -3.63 9.22
CA ALA A 49 -13.04 -2.28 9.02
C ALA A 49 -14.58 -2.28 8.96
N PHE A 50 -15.18 -3.24 8.24
CA PHE A 50 -16.64 -3.41 8.22
C PHE A 50 -17.22 -3.89 9.56
N GLN A 51 -16.40 -4.48 10.43
CA GLN A 51 -16.77 -4.84 11.81
C GLN A 51 -16.51 -3.70 12.82
N ASP A 52 -16.40 -2.45 12.37
CA ASP A 52 -16.18 -1.25 13.19
C ASP A 52 -14.83 -1.20 13.95
N ASN A 53 -13.82 -1.97 13.50
CA ASN A 53 -12.46 -1.93 14.07
C ASN A 53 -11.56 -0.91 13.37
N LEU A 54 -12.11 0.25 12.97
CA LEU A 54 -11.47 1.21 12.07
C LEU A 54 -10.11 1.73 12.58
N GLN A 55 -9.98 2.01 13.88
CA GLN A 55 -8.73 2.52 14.46
C GLN A 55 -7.60 1.47 14.45
N VAL A 56 -7.96 0.21 14.70
CA VAL A 56 -7.00 -0.92 14.64
C VAL A 56 -6.50 -1.09 13.22
N VAL A 57 -7.41 -1.09 12.25
CA VAL A 57 -7.08 -1.20 10.82
C VAL A 57 -6.24 -0.02 10.35
N LYS A 58 -6.61 1.22 10.69
CA LYS A 58 -5.85 2.43 10.33
C LYS A 58 -4.41 2.38 10.84
N ARG A 59 -4.22 1.99 12.11
CA ARG A 59 -2.87 1.84 12.69
C ARG A 59 -2.07 0.75 11.97
N ALA A 60 -2.70 -0.40 11.74
CA ALA A 60 -2.05 -1.52 11.09
C ALA A 60 -1.65 -1.17 9.64
N LEU A 61 -2.54 -0.59 8.84
CA LEU A 61 -2.22 -0.13 7.48
C LEU A 61 -1.11 0.93 7.46
N THR A 62 -1.10 1.85 8.42
CA THR A 62 -0.02 2.84 8.54
C THR A 62 1.34 2.15 8.75
N VAL A 63 1.39 1.17 9.65
CA VAL A 63 2.59 0.36 9.92
C VAL A 63 2.96 -0.51 8.72
N PHE A 64 1.98 -1.13 8.07
CA PHE A 64 2.19 -1.90 6.85
C PHE A 64 2.89 -1.04 5.78
N CYS A 65 2.34 0.15 5.50
CA CYS A 65 2.91 1.11 4.56
C CYS A 65 4.34 1.49 4.92
N GLN A 66 4.68 1.66 6.21
CA GLN A 66 6.05 1.94 6.63
C GLN A 66 6.99 0.78 6.28
N VAL A 67 6.61 -0.46 6.59
CA VAL A 67 7.41 -1.66 6.27
C VAL A 67 7.62 -1.80 4.77
N ILE A 68 6.55 -1.77 3.98
CA ILE A 68 6.67 -1.99 2.54
C ILE A 68 7.29 -0.78 1.80
N SER A 69 7.27 0.43 2.39
CA SER A 69 7.98 1.59 1.83
C SER A 69 9.49 1.35 1.79
N ILE A 70 10.05 0.73 2.84
CA ILE A 70 11.47 0.36 2.91
C ILE A 70 11.81 -0.62 1.78
N CYS A 71 10.95 -1.63 1.58
CA CYS A 71 11.08 -2.57 0.47
C CYS A 71 10.99 -1.91 -0.92
N GLY A 72 10.44 -0.69 -1.02
CA GLY A 72 10.32 0.08 -2.25
C GLY A 72 11.54 0.94 -2.58
N GLU A 73 12.50 1.10 -1.68
CA GLU A 73 13.64 2.01 -1.87
C GLU A 73 14.62 1.52 -2.95
N ASP A 74 15.16 2.43 -3.76
CA ASP A 74 16.21 2.08 -4.73
C ASP A 74 17.57 1.88 -4.05
N LYS A 75 17.79 2.61 -2.96
CA LYS A 75 18.94 2.51 -2.08
C LYS A 75 18.43 2.58 -0.64
N SER A 76 18.90 1.67 0.21
CA SER A 76 18.57 1.68 1.64
C SER A 76 18.91 3.03 2.25
N SER A 77 17.92 3.63 2.91
CA SER A 77 18.09 4.85 3.68
C SER A 77 18.66 4.62 5.09
N ASP A 78 19.03 3.38 5.42
CA ASP A 78 19.54 3.02 6.76
C ASP A 78 20.94 3.59 7.04
N GLY A 79 21.12 4.07 8.27
CA GLY A 79 22.38 4.56 8.79
C GLY A 79 22.78 5.96 8.29
N PHE A 80 23.87 6.48 8.85
CA PHE A 80 24.35 7.84 8.56
C PHE A 80 24.64 8.07 7.07
N LEU A 81 25.18 7.06 6.37
CA LEU A 81 25.49 7.15 4.94
C LEU A 81 24.23 7.06 4.06
N GLY A 82 23.20 6.32 4.50
CA GLY A 82 21.90 6.25 3.83
C GLY A 82 21.19 7.62 3.83
N ALA A 83 21.20 8.29 4.98
CA ALA A 83 20.60 9.63 5.15
C ALA A 83 21.24 10.73 4.26
N VAL A 84 22.49 10.53 3.80
CA VAL A 84 23.25 11.46 2.94
C VAL A 84 23.26 11.02 1.46
N GLY A 85 22.55 9.93 1.11
CA GLY A 85 22.37 9.49 -0.29
C GLY A 85 23.39 8.47 -0.80
N PHE A 86 24.24 7.95 0.08
CA PHE A 86 25.21 6.87 -0.20
C PHE A 86 24.71 5.50 0.29
N GLY A 87 23.40 5.33 0.38
CA GLY A 87 22.75 4.07 0.75
C GLY A 87 23.15 2.89 -0.13
N ARG A 88 23.12 1.69 0.46
CA ARG A 88 23.35 0.43 -0.28
C ARG A 88 22.24 0.23 -1.31
N ALA A 89 22.59 -0.15 -2.54
CA ALA A 89 21.60 -0.49 -3.55
C ALA A 89 20.67 -1.62 -3.05
N SER A 90 19.38 -1.51 -3.38
CA SER A 90 18.41 -2.55 -3.03
C SER A 90 18.75 -3.86 -3.73
N ASN A 91 18.61 -4.97 -3.00
CA ASN A 91 18.71 -6.32 -3.56
C ASN A 91 17.36 -6.81 -4.13
N LEU A 92 16.31 -5.98 -4.07
CA LEU A 92 14.97 -6.32 -4.57
C LEU A 92 14.80 -5.86 -6.02
N SER A 93 14.03 -6.62 -6.77
CA SER A 93 13.76 -6.36 -8.18
C SER A 93 13.07 -5.02 -8.38
N VAL A 94 13.26 -4.41 -9.55
CA VAL A 94 12.56 -3.17 -9.95
C VAL A 94 11.05 -3.38 -9.92
N ASN A 95 10.60 -4.57 -10.33
CA ASN A 95 9.20 -4.98 -10.35
C ASN A 95 8.58 -4.97 -8.95
N PHE A 96 9.24 -5.60 -7.98
CA PHE A 96 8.77 -5.61 -6.60
C PHE A 96 8.79 -4.21 -5.98
N ARG A 97 9.86 -3.45 -6.17
CA ARG A 97 9.95 -2.07 -5.67
C ARG A 97 8.86 -1.16 -6.22
N PHE A 98 8.54 -1.30 -7.51
CA PHE A 98 7.40 -0.62 -8.13
C PHE A 98 6.09 -0.98 -7.44
N LEU A 99 5.84 -2.28 -7.22
CA LEU A 99 4.62 -2.75 -6.57
C LEU A 99 4.51 -2.24 -5.12
N CYS A 100 5.61 -2.24 -4.35
CA CYS A 100 5.69 -1.64 -3.02
C CYS A 100 5.23 -0.17 -3.03
N ARG A 101 5.82 0.67 -3.89
CA ARG A 101 5.49 2.10 -3.97
C ARG A 101 4.04 2.34 -4.40
N SER A 102 3.54 1.50 -5.32
CA SER A 102 2.17 1.56 -5.82
C SER A 102 1.16 1.20 -4.73
N MET A 103 1.42 0.13 -3.96
CA MET A 103 0.62 -0.28 -2.81
C MET A 103 0.62 0.79 -1.70
N VAL A 104 1.78 1.37 -1.38
CA VAL A 104 1.88 2.45 -0.38
C VAL A 104 1.02 3.64 -0.80
N ALA A 105 1.15 4.08 -2.06
CA ALA A 105 0.36 5.20 -2.58
C ALA A 105 -1.14 4.90 -2.51
N PHE A 106 -1.54 3.69 -2.94
CA PHE A 106 -2.94 3.28 -2.91
C PHE A 106 -3.52 3.25 -1.49
N ILE A 107 -2.85 2.57 -0.55
CA ILE A 107 -3.35 2.39 0.81
C ILE A 107 -3.40 3.74 1.55
N LEU A 108 -2.34 4.56 1.46
CA LEU A 108 -2.33 5.85 2.14
C LEU A 108 -3.39 6.81 1.58
N ALA A 109 -3.74 6.72 0.29
CA ALA A 109 -4.85 7.46 -0.29
C ALA A 109 -6.22 7.11 0.34
N GLN A 110 -6.33 5.95 0.98
CA GLN A 110 -7.54 5.53 1.70
C GLN A 110 -7.55 5.92 3.18
N ILE A 111 -6.50 6.61 3.64
CA ILE A 111 -6.35 7.11 5.02
C ILE A 111 -6.36 8.64 5.00
N PRO A 112 -7.54 9.27 4.91
CA PRO A 112 -7.65 10.72 4.89
C PRO A 112 -7.22 11.35 6.22
N SER A 113 -6.76 12.60 6.12
CA SER A 113 -6.68 13.52 7.25
C SER A 113 -8.10 13.79 7.77
N ASN A 114 -8.25 13.90 9.09
CA ASN A 114 -9.51 14.27 9.74
C ASN A 114 -10.70 13.32 9.46
N ALA A 115 -10.44 12.08 9.04
CA ALA A 115 -11.44 11.02 8.89
C ALA A 115 -10.85 9.63 9.17
N SER A 116 -11.70 8.61 9.19
CA SER A 116 -11.35 7.21 9.51
C SER A 116 -10.61 6.53 8.35
N LEU A 117 -11.35 5.84 7.48
CA LEU A 117 -10.88 5.11 6.30
C LEU A 117 -11.90 5.32 5.18
N ARG A 118 -11.44 5.36 3.92
CA ARG A 118 -12.32 5.34 2.74
C ARG A 118 -12.73 3.90 2.45
N LEU A 119 -13.96 3.53 2.78
CA LEU A 119 -14.54 2.19 2.52
C LEU A 119 -15.58 2.18 1.38
N GLU A 120 -15.92 3.35 0.84
CA GLU A 120 -16.94 3.52 -0.19
C GLU A 120 -16.38 4.37 -1.34
N ALA A 121 -16.87 4.09 -2.55
CA ALA A 121 -16.63 4.93 -3.71
C ALA A 121 -17.09 6.37 -3.44
N MET A 122 -16.34 7.34 -3.95
CA MET A 122 -16.61 8.77 -3.81
C MET A 122 -16.56 9.32 -2.37
N ALA A 123 -16.17 8.51 -1.37
CA ALA A 123 -15.96 8.99 -0.01
C ALA A 123 -14.92 10.13 0.02
N ALA A 124 -15.19 11.14 0.85
CA ALA A 124 -14.37 12.34 0.98
C ALA A 124 -12.91 12.02 1.36
N GLY A 125 -12.01 12.96 1.06
CA GLY A 125 -10.57 12.81 1.30
C GLY A 125 -9.81 12.02 0.23
N TYR A 126 -10.42 11.74 -0.92
CA TYR A 126 -9.75 11.18 -2.10
C TYR A 126 -8.68 12.13 -2.65
N ILE A 127 -7.65 11.60 -3.30
CA ILE A 127 -6.61 12.40 -3.91
C ILE A 127 -7.17 13.10 -5.16
N PRO A 128 -7.18 14.44 -5.18
CA PRO A 128 -7.67 15.20 -6.32
C PRO A 128 -6.73 15.04 -7.52
N THR A 129 -7.34 14.97 -8.70
CA THR A 129 -6.64 14.74 -9.98
C THR A 129 -5.86 15.97 -10.47
N ILE A 130 -6.14 17.15 -9.91
CA ILE A 130 -5.49 18.43 -10.23
C ILE A 130 -4.49 18.77 -9.13
N ASP A 131 -3.34 19.37 -9.50
CA ASP A 131 -2.26 19.79 -8.59
C ASP A 131 -2.81 20.51 -7.34
N PHE A 132 -2.85 19.77 -6.23
CA PHE A 132 -3.34 20.28 -4.97
C PHE A 132 -2.26 21.16 -4.31
N LYS A 133 -2.29 22.45 -4.63
CA LYS A 133 -1.40 23.47 -4.02
C LYS A 133 -1.91 24.03 -2.69
N LYS A 134 -3.01 23.50 -2.14
CA LYS A 134 -3.55 23.98 -0.86
C LYS A 134 -2.87 23.23 0.30
N PRO A 135 -2.12 23.91 1.17
CA PRO A 135 -1.81 23.35 2.47
C PRO A 135 -3.13 23.16 3.22
N ALA A 136 -3.21 22.10 4.03
CA ALA A 136 -4.33 21.86 4.92
C ALA A 136 -4.50 23.06 5.87
N THR A 137 -5.39 23.97 5.53
CA THR A 137 -6.03 24.83 6.53
C THR A 137 -6.79 23.91 7.46
N GLU A 138 -6.75 24.18 8.77
CA GLU A 138 -7.49 23.49 9.83
C GLU A 138 -8.99 23.49 9.53
N THR A 139 -9.39 22.57 8.67
CA THR A 139 -10.76 22.36 8.23
C THR A 139 -11.15 21.00 8.74
N THR A 140 -12.34 20.91 9.33
CA THR A 140 -12.93 19.67 9.84
C THR A 140 -13.27 18.68 8.73
N GLU A 141 -13.12 19.07 7.46
CA GLU A 141 -13.44 18.25 6.31
C GLU A 141 -12.37 17.19 6.01
N PRO A 142 -12.78 15.97 5.63
CA PRO A 142 -11.85 14.93 5.19
C PRO A 142 -11.04 15.38 3.97
N SER A 143 -9.72 15.29 4.07
CA SER A 143 -8.78 15.69 3.01
C SER A 143 -7.68 14.64 2.83
N PRO A 144 -6.98 14.59 1.68
CA PRO A 144 -5.83 13.73 1.51
C PRO A 144 -4.78 13.96 2.60
N SER A 145 -4.16 12.89 3.08
CA SER A 145 -3.03 13.03 4.00
C SER A 145 -1.75 13.46 3.27
N ILE A 146 -0.88 14.19 3.98
CA ILE A 146 0.44 14.58 3.45
C ILE A 146 1.24 13.32 3.04
N LEU A 147 1.10 12.23 3.79
CA LEU A 147 1.73 10.95 3.47
C LEU A 147 1.21 10.37 2.16
N ALA A 148 -0.10 10.44 1.91
CA ALA A 148 -0.70 9.99 0.66
C ALA A 148 -0.21 10.82 -0.54
N LEU A 149 -0.20 12.16 -0.42
CA LEU A 149 0.30 13.05 -1.46
C LEU A 149 1.77 12.75 -1.80
N LYS A 150 2.63 12.63 -0.77
CA LYS A 150 4.04 12.28 -0.95
C LYS A 150 4.22 10.90 -1.60
N ALA A 151 3.41 9.91 -1.23
CA ALA A 151 3.48 8.58 -1.82
C ALA A 151 3.10 8.59 -3.31
N VAL A 152 2.09 9.35 -3.70
CA VAL A 152 1.74 9.54 -5.12
C VAL A 152 2.83 10.29 -5.89
N GLU A 153 3.46 11.31 -5.30
CA GLU A 153 4.61 11.99 -5.90
C GLU A 153 5.79 11.04 -6.11
N ASN A 154 6.09 10.20 -5.11
CA ASN A 154 7.12 9.16 -5.21
C ASN A 154 6.83 8.14 -6.32
N LEU A 155 5.56 7.78 -6.50
CA LEU A 155 5.12 6.91 -7.59
C LEU A 155 5.26 7.59 -8.96
N ARG A 156 4.83 8.86 -9.09
CA ARG A 156 5.00 9.68 -10.30
C ARG A 156 6.47 9.86 -10.67
N ALA A 157 7.36 9.97 -9.70
CA ALA A 157 8.80 10.10 -9.93
C ALA A 157 9.40 8.90 -10.69
N LEU A 158 8.77 7.71 -10.61
CA LEU A 158 9.22 6.52 -11.34
C LEU A 158 9.19 6.72 -12.87
N LEU A 159 8.28 7.56 -13.39
CA LEU A 159 8.17 7.84 -14.83
C LEU A 159 9.47 8.42 -15.41
N ARG A 160 10.23 9.14 -14.57
CA ARG A 160 11.51 9.79 -14.93
C ARG A 160 12.73 8.97 -14.50
N ASN A 161 12.54 7.85 -13.80
CA ASN A 161 13.61 7.02 -13.25
C ASN A 161 14.05 5.94 -14.25
N LYS A 162 15.32 5.92 -14.64
CA LYS A 162 15.84 5.07 -15.73
C LYS A 162 15.57 3.56 -15.51
N PRO A 163 15.89 2.97 -14.34
CA PRO A 163 15.53 1.58 -14.02
C PRO A 163 14.07 1.19 -14.28
N TYR A 164 13.13 2.14 -14.18
CA TYR A 164 11.69 1.89 -14.29
C TYR A 164 11.15 2.19 -15.70
N ALA A 165 12.01 2.47 -16.69
CA ALA A 165 11.58 2.85 -18.03
C ALA A 165 10.65 1.82 -18.70
N ALA A 166 10.87 0.53 -18.46
CA ALA A 166 10.03 -0.55 -18.98
C ALA A 166 8.66 -0.67 -18.27
N LEU A 167 8.48 -0.02 -17.13
CA LEU A 167 7.26 -0.06 -16.33
C LEU A 167 6.41 1.22 -16.48
N ARG A 168 6.75 2.16 -17.37
CA ARG A 168 6.07 3.46 -17.46
C ARG A 168 4.55 3.36 -17.64
N ASP A 169 4.08 2.46 -18.49
CA ASP A 169 2.65 2.26 -18.71
C ASP A 169 1.96 1.71 -17.46
N LEU A 170 2.61 0.79 -16.75
CA LEU A 170 2.14 0.27 -15.47
C LEU A 170 2.14 1.36 -14.38
N VAL A 171 3.14 2.23 -14.36
CA VAL A 171 3.20 3.37 -13.43
C VAL A 171 2.05 4.33 -13.68
N ASN A 172 1.76 4.69 -14.94
CA ASN A 172 0.62 5.54 -15.26
C ASN A 172 -0.70 4.91 -14.83
N ARG A 173 -0.91 3.61 -15.14
CA ARG A 173 -2.11 2.89 -14.71
C ARG A 173 -2.26 2.84 -13.19
N ALA A 174 -1.16 2.62 -12.46
CA ALA A 174 -1.18 2.62 -11.00
C ALA A 174 -1.57 4.01 -10.46
N ILE A 175 -1.04 5.09 -11.04
CA ILE A 175 -1.40 6.46 -10.65
C ILE A 175 -2.88 6.72 -10.90
N GLU A 176 -3.38 6.37 -12.09
CA GLU A 176 -4.80 6.51 -12.46
C GLU A 176 -5.71 5.78 -11.47
N PHE A 177 -5.36 4.54 -11.13
CA PHE A 177 -6.11 3.75 -10.15
C PHE A 177 -6.11 4.39 -8.76
N VAL A 178 -4.95 4.89 -8.30
CA VAL A 178 -4.78 5.49 -6.96
C VAL A 178 -5.58 6.78 -6.79
N VAL A 179 -5.69 7.60 -7.83
CA VAL A 179 -6.38 8.89 -7.77
C VAL A 179 -7.87 8.79 -8.17
N ASP A 180 -8.34 7.65 -8.67
CA ASP A 180 -9.74 7.47 -9.02
C ASP A 180 -10.60 7.47 -7.74
N PRO A 181 -11.51 8.46 -7.56
CA PRO A 181 -12.36 8.54 -6.39
C PRO A 181 -13.32 7.35 -6.27
N LYS A 182 -13.55 6.58 -7.34
CA LYS A 182 -14.36 5.36 -7.29
C LYS A 182 -13.71 4.23 -6.53
N HIS A 183 -12.38 4.26 -6.37
CA HIS A 183 -11.67 3.27 -5.59
C HIS A 183 -11.54 3.69 -4.12
N SER A 184 -11.61 2.67 -3.27
CA SER A 184 -11.57 2.73 -1.81
C SER A 184 -10.64 1.63 -1.28
N LEU A 185 -10.55 1.44 0.04
CA LEU A 185 -9.77 0.35 0.63
C LEU A 185 -10.28 -1.04 0.19
N VAL A 186 -11.56 -1.15 -0.19
CA VAL A 186 -12.18 -2.41 -0.63
C VAL A 186 -11.47 -2.97 -1.88
N GLU A 187 -11.04 -2.11 -2.79
CA GLU A 187 -10.35 -2.47 -4.03
C GLU A 187 -8.85 -2.80 -3.84
N SER A 188 -8.35 -2.80 -2.60
CA SER A 188 -6.92 -3.05 -2.32
C SER A 188 -6.43 -4.42 -2.78
N ARG A 189 -7.26 -5.47 -2.63
CA ARG A 189 -6.93 -6.82 -3.10
C ARG A 189 -6.95 -6.90 -4.63
N GLN A 190 -7.92 -6.25 -5.28
CA GLN A 190 -7.99 -6.17 -6.74
C GLN A 190 -6.76 -5.47 -7.30
N PHE A 191 -6.38 -4.33 -6.71
CA PHE A 191 -5.17 -3.61 -7.08
C PHE A 191 -3.93 -4.50 -6.93
N LEU A 192 -3.77 -5.16 -5.78
CA LEU A 192 -2.66 -6.08 -5.56
C LEU A 192 -2.61 -7.19 -6.62
N GLN A 193 -3.75 -7.84 -6.90
CA GLN A 193 -3.84 -8.93 -7.86
C GLN A 193 -3.45 -8.47 -9.27
N GLU A 194 -4.05 -7.38 -9.77
CA GLU A 194 -3.81 -6.86 -11.11
C GLU A 194 -2.32 -6.56 -11.32
N PHE A 195 -1.73 -5.76 -10.44
CA PHE A 195 -0.33 -5.37 -10.60
C PHE A 195 0.65 -6.51 -10.31
N ALA A 196 0.33 -7.43 -9.37
CA ALA A 196 1.14 -8.62 -9.12
C ALA A 196 1.23 -9.52 -10.36
N LEU A 197 0.10 -9.79 -11.03
CA LEU A 197 0.08 -10.60 -12.24
C LEU A 197 0.82 -9.94 -13.41
N LEU A 198 0.79 -8.61 -13.49
CA LEU A 198 1.52 -7.85 -14.52
C LEU A 198 3.04 -7.86 -14.29
N VAL A 199 3.49 -7.80 -13.04
CA VAL A 199 4.93 -7.72 -12.72
C VAL A 199 5.59 -9.09 -12.46
N PHE A 200 4.79 -10.13 -12.18
CA PHE A 200 5.22 -11.50 -11.93
C PHE A 200 4.44 -12.54 -12.76
N PRO A 201 4.34 -12.40 -14.09
CA PRO A 201 3.40 -13.17 -14.93
C PRO A 201 3.64 -14.68 -14.97
N LYS A 202 4.82 -15.14 -14.53
CA LYS A 202 5.18 -16.57 -14.51
C LYS A 202 4.76 -17.29 -13.23
N HIS A 203 4.22 -16.59 -12.24
CA HIS A 203 3.88 -17.16 -10.92
C HIS A 203 2.38 -17.46 -10.83
N SER A 204 1.98 -18.65 -11.28
CA SER A 204 0.56 -19.06 -11.35
C SER A 204 -0.17 -19.10 -10.01
N TYR A 205 0.54 -19.22 -8.89
CA TYR A 205 -0.10 -19.15 -7.57
C TYR A 205 -0.64 -17.75 -7.24
N LEU A 206 -0.21 -16.69 -7.93
CA LEU A 206 -0.71 -15.33 -7.73
C LEU A 206 -2.16 -15.16 -8.16
N TYR A 207 -2.69 -16.06 -9.01
CA TYR A 207 -4.11 -16.10 -9.31
C TYR A 207 -4.98 -16.43 -8.09
N ALA A 208 -4.41 -16.91 -6.99
CA ALA A 208 -5.13 -17.14 -5.74
C ALA A 208 -5.46 -15.85 -4.97
N ILE A 209 -4.76 -14.75 -5.24
CA ILE A 209 -5.06 -13.42 -4.68
C ILE A 209 -6.44 -12.99 -5.16
N ALA A 210 -7.26 -12.39 -4.32
CA ALA A 210 -8.61 -11.91 -4.65
C ALA A 210 -9.62 -12.95 -5.18
N ASN A 211 -9.30 -14.25 -5.10
CA ASN A 211 -10.31 -15.32 -5.21
C ASN A 211 -11.14 -15.45 -3.93
#